data_AF-A0AAW8AT97-F1
#
_entry.id   AF-A0AAW8AT97-F1
#
_cell.length_a   1.000
_cell.length_b   1.000
_cell.length_c   1.000
_cell.angle_alpha   90.00
_cell.angle_beta   90.00
_cell.angle_gamma   90.00
#
_symmetry.space_group_name_H-M   'P 1'
#
loop_
_entity.id
_entity.type
_entity.pdbx_description
1 polymer ?
#
loop_
_entity_poly.entity_id
_entity_poly.type
_entity_poly.pdbx_seq_one_letter_code
_entity_poly.pdbx_strand_id
1 'polypeptide(L)' 'AKAQGMWRYPGDEPVFTSTLALDMGSVEASLAGPKRPQDRVALGDVPKAFAASGELEVNHLQRQRQPVAYTLNGHHYS' A
#
# COMPACT_ATOMS: atom_id res chain seq x y z
N ALA A 1 -29.20 -18.47 -10.90
CA ALA A 1 -28.92 -17.98 -9.54
C ALA A 1 -29.81 -18.68 -8.48
N LYS A 2 -31.12 -18.41 -8.41
CA LYS A 2 -32.02 -19.04 -7.40
C LYS A 2 -32.06 -20.57 -7.46
N ALA A 3 -32.29 -21.15 -8.64
CA ALA A 3 -32.36 -22.60 -8.83
C ALA A 3 -31.03 -23.34 -8.53
N GLN A 4 -29.92 -22.62 -8.42
CA GLN A 4 -28.59 -23.16 -8.19
C GLN A 4 -28.12 -22.96 -6.74
N GLY A 5 -29.00 -22.44 -5.85
CA GLY A 5 -28.68 -22.21 -4.44
C GLY A 5 -27.74 -21.05 -4.15
N MET A 6 -27.37 -20.25 -5.16
CA MET A 6 -26.38 -19.15 -5.01
C MET A 6 -27.01 -17.80 -4.65
N TRP A 7 -28.31 -17.79 -4.32
CA TRP A 7 -29.04 -16.59 -3.95
C TRP A 7 -29.21 -16.56 -2.43
N ARG A 8 -28.77 -15.49 -1.76
CA ARG A 8 -28.96 -15.35 -0.30
C ARG A 8 -30.39 -15.00 0.05
N TYR A 9 -30.92 -15.67 1.06
CA TYR A 9 -32.18 -15.34 1.73
C TYR A 9 -31.93 -14.80 3.15
N PRO A 10 -32.85 -14.00 3.71
CA PRO A 10 -32.75 -13.56 5.10
C PRO A 10 -32.65 -14.76 6.04
N GLY A 11 -31.63 -14.78 6.92
CA GLY A 11 -31.37 -15.88 7.84
C GLY A 11 -30.30 -16.88 7.37
N ASP A 12 -29.84 -16.79 6.12
CA ASP A 12 -28.69 -17.55 5.63
C ASP A 12 -27.39 -16.94 6.18
N GLU A 13 -27.05 -17.28 7.43
CA GLU A 13 -25.83 -16.81 8.08
C GLU A 13 -24.65 -17.78 7.80
N PRO A 14 -23.71 -17.42 6.92
CA PRO A 14 -22.53 -18.24 6.67
C PRO A 14 -21.54 -18.19 7.84
N VAL A 15 -20.87 -19.32 8.10
CA VAL A 15 -19.74 -19.36 9.03
C VAL A 15 -18.48 -18.89 8.31
N PHE A 16 -17.99 -17.71 8.67
CA PHE A 16 -16.72 -17.18 8.16
C PHE A 16 -15.55 -17.52 9.08
N THR A 17 -14.35 -17.60 8.53
CA THR A 17 -13.10 -17.73 9.31
C THR A 17 -12.70 -16.41 9.97
N SER A 18 -13.12 -15.28 9.40
CA SER A 18 -12.90 -13.93 9.92
C SER A 18 -13.98 -12.98 9.42
N THR A 19 -14.30 -11.95 10.21
CA THR A 19 -15.30 -10.93 9.89
C THR A 19 -14.66 -9.55 9.98
N LEU A 20 -14.93 -8.73 8.97
CA LEU A 20 -14.50 -7.33 8.90
C LEU A 20 -15.75 -6.47 8.69
N ALA A 21 -15.76 -5.28 9.28
CA ALA A 21 -16.83 -4.30 9.11
C ALA A 21 -16.27 -3.02 8.50
N LEU A 22 -17.09 -2.36 7.67
CA LEU A 22 -16.78 -1.06 7.08
C LEU A 22 -17.98 -0.13 7.30
N ASP A 23 -17.74 1.01 7.95
CA ASP A 23 -18.72 2.07 8.04
C ASP A 23 -18.73 2.89 6.75
N MET A 24 -19.86 2.84 6.03
CA MET A 24 -20.04 3.59 4.78
C MET A 24 -20.07 5.10 4.97
N GLY A 25 -20.36 5.61 6.17
CA GLY A 25 -20.33 7.05 6.46
C GLY A 25 -18.92 7.62 6.54
N SER A 26 -17.93 6.78 6.84
CA SER A 26 -16.51 7.16 6.89
C SER A 26 -15.81 7.19 5.53
N VAL A 27 -16.51 6.77 4.46
CA VAL A 27 -15.93 6.66 3.12
C VAL A 27 -15.80 8.05 2.49
N GLU A 28 -14.60 8.35 2.02
CA GLU A 28 -14.27 9.57 1.27
C GLU A 28 -13.63 9.20 -0.07
N ALA A 29 -13.68 10.14 -1.02
CA ALA A 29 -13.04 10.00 -2.31
C ALA A 29 -11.51 9.95 -2.15
N SER A 30 -10.88 8.99 -2.80
CA SER A 30 -9.44 8.74 -2.72
C SER A 30 -8.84 8.37 -4.07
N LEU A 31 -7.53 8.53 -4.20
CA LEU A 31 -6.72 8.00 -5.29
C LEU A 31 -5.82 6.88 -4.75
N ALA A 32 -5.58 5.85 -5.57
CA ALA A 32 -4.61 4.81 -5.26
C ALA A 32 -3.22 5.17 -5.82
N GLY A 33 -2.15 4.91 -5.06
CA GLY A 33 -0.76 5.14 -5.46
C GLY A 33 -0.04 6.21 -4.63
N PRO A 34 1.13 6.71 -5.09
CA PRO A 34 1.69 6.56 -6.45
C PRO A 34 2.52 5.29 -6.70
N LYS A 35 2.95 4.58 -5.65
CA LYS A 35 3.90 3.45 -5.78
C LYS A 35 3.26 2.06 -5.76
N ARG A 36 2.17 1.86 -5.01
CA ARG A 36 1.47 0.58 -4.96
C ARG A 36 -0.06 0.76 -5.02
N PRO A 37 -0.81 -0.18 -5.64
CA PRO A 37 -2.27 -0.09 -5.77
C PRO A 37 -3.04 -0.06 -4.44
N GLN A 38 -2.48 -0.66 -3.40
CA GLN A 38 -3.07 -0.67 -2.06
C GLN A 38 -2.81 0.61 -1.25
N ASP A 39 -1.94 1.51 -1.74
CA ASP A 39 -1.63 2.76 -1.06
C ASP A 39 -2.78 3.74 -1.30
N ARG A 40 -3.62 3.96 -0.28
CA ARG A 40 -4.76 4.87 -0.36
C ARG A 40 -4.37 6.29 0.03
N VAL A 41 -4.69 7.26 -0.81
CA VAL A 41 -4.51 8.70 -0.56
C VAL A 41 -5.84 9.42 -0.67
N ALA A 42 -6.29 10.09 0.39
CA ALA A 42 -7.48 10.95 0.32
C ALA A 42 -7.27 12.03 -0.75
N LEU A 43 -8.31 12.38 -1.53
CA LEU A 43 -8.15 13.31 -2.66
C LEU A 43 -7.55 14.67 -2.27
N GLY A 44 -7.86 15.17 -1.07
CA GLY A 44 -7.28 16.41 -0.54
C GLY A 44 -5.77 16.33 -0.27
N ASP A 45 -5.25 15.14 -0.02
CA ASP A 45 -3.84 14.89 0.35
C ASP A 45 -2.96 14.49 -0.85
N VAL A 46 -3.54 14.37 -2.05
CA VAL A 46 -2.85 13.94 -3.26
C VAL A 46 -1.57 14.76 -3.54
N PRO A 47 -1.58 16.12 -3.49
CA PRO A 47 -0.36 16.89 -3.75
C PRO A 47 0.79 16.56 -2.77
N LYS A 48 0.45 16.37 -1.49
CA LYS A 48 1.41 16.04 -0.44
C LYS A 48 1.97 14.63 -0.62
N ALA A 49 1.12 13.66 -0.97
CA ALA A 49 1.54 12.28 -1.20
C ALA A 49 2.48 12.14 -2.42
N PHE A 50 2.20 12.87 -3.50
CA PHE A 50 3.09 12.92 -4.66
C PHE A 50 4.45 13.54 -4.31
N ALA A 51 4.49 14.67 -3.59
CA ALA A 51 5.74 15.29 -3.17
C ALA A 51 6.61 14.35 -2.33
N ALA A 52 6.03 13.69 -1.32
CA ALA A 52 6.72 12.72 -0.48
C ALA A 52 7.27 11.52 -1.28
N SER A 53 6.55 11.07 -2.31
CA SER A 53 7.02 9.98 -3.17
C SER A 53 8.30 10.32 -3.94
N GLY A 54 8.41 11.57 -4.42
CA GLY A 54 9.59 12.09 -5.11
C GLY A 54 10.80 12.23 -4.17
N GLU A 55 10.59 12.73 -2.95
CA GLU A 55 11.65 12.78 -1.92
C GLU A 55 12.22 11.39 -1.60
N LEU A 56 11.35 10.38 -1.49
CA LEU A 56 11.76 8.99 -1.26
C LEU A 56 12.57 8.43 -2.44
N GLU A 57 12.25 8.81 -3.69
CA GLU A 57 13.01 8.41 -4.87
C GLU A 57 14.40 9.07 -4.90
N VAL A 58 14.48 10.37 -4.62
CA VAL A 58 15.75 11.10 -4.52
C VAL A 58 16.64 10.48 -3.43
N ASN A 59 16.06 10.15 -2.26
CA ASN A 59 16.78 9.50 -1.17
C ASN A 59 17.27 8.09 -1.57
N HIS A 60 16.45 7.31 -2.27
CA HIS A 60 16.84 5.98 -2.74
C HIS A 60 18.02 6.04 -3.71
N LEU A 61 18.01 6.98 -4.66
CA LEU A 61 19.11 7.22 -5.60
C LEU A 61 20.39 7.71 -4.90
N GLN A 62 20.28 8.51 -3.85
CA GLN A 62 21.44 8.93 -3.04
C GLN A 62 22.03 7.77 -2.23
N ARG A 63 21.19 6.91 -1.63
CA ARG A 63 21.65 5.72 -0.90
C ARG A 63 22.41 4.74 -1.79
N GLN A 64 22.04 4.62 -3.06
CA GLN A 64 22.76 3.77 -4.01
C GLN A 64 24.16 4.30 -4.39
N ARG A 65 24.50 5.56 -4.07
CA ARG A 65 25.77 6.19 -4.47
C ARG A 65 26.77 6.37 -3.32
N GLN A 66 26.53 5.80 -2.14
CA GLN A 66 27.55 5.81 -1.10
C GLN A 66 28.56 4.69 -1.36
N PRO A 67 29.84 5.01 -1.67
CA PRO A 67 30.87 3.99 -1.69
C PRO A 67 30.95 3.39 -0.28
N VAL A 68 30.56 2.13 -0.17
CA VAL A 68 30.70 1.38 1.07
C VAL A 68 32.16 0.98 1.16
N ALA A 69 32.90 1.59 2.07
CA ALA A 69 34.27 1.17 2.32
C ALA A 69 34.25 -0.26 2.86
N TYR A 70 35.03 -1.15 2.25
CA TYR A 70 35.13 -2.54 2.69
C TYR A 70 36.59 -2.99 2.74
N THR A 71 36.86 -3.93 3.65
CA THR A 71 38.19 -4.51 3.84
C THR A 71 38.20 -5.93 3.25
N LEU A 72 39.07 -6.17 2.27
CA LEU A 72 39.30 -7.50 1.71
C LEU A 72 40.77 -7.85 1.90
N ASN A 73 41.04 -8.98 2.57
CA ASN A 73 42.40 -9.46 2.85
C ASN A 73 43.30 -8.42 3.54
N GLY A 74 42.73 -7.62 4.45
CA GLY A 74 43.46 -6.58 5.18
C GLY A 74 43.72 -5.29 4.39
N HIS A 75 43.31 -5.21 3.13
CA HIS A 75 43.39 -3.98 2.33
C HIS A 75 42.05 -3.25 2.35
N HIS A 76 42.11 -1.94 2.62
CA HIS A 76 40.93 -1.07 2.73
C HIS A 76 40.66 -0.40 1.38
N TYR A 77 39.44 -0.55 0.87
CA TYR A 77 38.98 0.05 -0.39
C TYR A 77 37.83 1.02 -0.11
N SER A 78 37.87 2.22 -0.71
CA SER A 78 36.86 3.29 -0.59
C SER A 78 36.55 3.89 -1.94
#